data_AF-A0A8S1PJR8-F1
#
_entry.id   AF-A0A8S1PJR8-F1
#
_cell.length_a   1.000
_cell.length_b   1.000
_cell.length_c   1.000
_cell.angle_alpha   90.00
_cell.angle_beta   90.00
_cell.angle_gamma   90.00
#
_symmetry.space_group_name_H-M   'P 1'
#
loop_
_entity.id
_entity.type
_entity.pdbx_description
1 polymer ?
#
loop_
_entity_poly.entity_id
_entity_poly.type
_entity_poly.pdbx_seq_one_letter_code
_entity_poly.pdbx_strand_id
1 'polypeptide(L)'
;MNYSALAKEVFELQNKVRQDPSLMLPVLENRLKYFKDKILHLPGTQATNTKEGASSVQECIDFLKKQKPVGPLTYDKGLEEAARDHAEDLGTNGLTGHEGSDHSTTKQRIERHGSWKPGTIGENISFGKQTAEDVVIQLIVDDGVPSRGHRSNFFEPAYKQVGIFGAPHKAFKHVVVFDFASKFQQGGKPEQEGEKDKKKKQEKQEKQVLKQKDDDDDDNKDGGKEKLIPGAKKVQKKVKTVVKGGKKHIITTKIYTMNDGTTKEEVTEKVEDA
;
A
#
# COMPACT_ATOMS: atom_id res chain seq x y z
N MET A 1 9.25 -25.68 -3.08
CA MET A 1 8.96 -24.69 -4.15
C MET A 1 10.23 -23.91 -4.43
N ASN A 2 10.56 -23.64 -5.69
CA ASN A 2 11.71 -22.81 -6.04
C ASN A 2 11.25 -21.35 -6.20
N TYR A 3 11.40 -20.54 -5.15
CA TYR A 3 10.92 -19.15 -5.15
C TYR A 3 11.74 -18.23 -6.06
N SER A 4 13.03 -18.50 -6.24
CA SER A 4 13.87 -17.74 -7.17
C SER A 4 13.42 -17.95 -8.62
N ALA A 5 13.11 -19.20 -9.00
CA ALA A 5 12.53 -19.49 -10.31
C ALA A 5 11.16 -18.80 -10.49
N LEU A 6 10.27 -18.91 -9.48
CA LEU A 6 8.98 -18.23 -9.52
C LEU A 6 9.12 -16.71 -9.69
N ALA A 7 9.98 -16.06 -8.89
CA ALA A 7 10.18 -14.61 -8.96
C ALA A 7 10.69 -14.17 -10.35
N LYS A 8 11.59 -14.95 -10.95
CA LYS A 8 12.09 -14.73 -12.31
C LYS A 8 10.99 -14.87 -13.36
N GLU A 9 10.19 -15.94 -13.29
CA GLU A 9 9.07 -16.15 -14.21
C GLU A 9 8.00 -15.05 -14.07
N VAL A 10 7.71 -14.63 -12.84
CA VAL A 10 6.80 -13.52 -12.53
C VAL A 10 7.33 -12.20 -13.11
N PHE A 11 8.62 -11.89 -12.93
CA PHE A 11 9.24 -10.70 -13.50
C PHE A 11 9.12 -10.69 -15.04
N GLU A 12 9.42 -11.82 -15.68
CA GLU A 12 9.34 -11.96 -17.14
C GLU A 12 7.91 -11.81 -17.64
N LEU A 13 6.94 -12.49 -17.01
CA LEU A 13 5.53 -12.38 -17.38
C LEU A 13 4.99 -10.97 -17.14
N GLN A 14 5.35 -10.33 -16.02
CA GLN A 14 4.97 -8.95 -15.73
C GLN A 14 5.41 -8.00 -16.83
N ASN A 15 6.67 -8.11 -17.26
CA ASN A 15 7.18 -7.26 -18.34
C ASN A 15 6.51 -7.56 -19.69
N LYS A 16 6.14 -8.81 -19.98
CA LYS A 16 5.36 -9.14 -21.17
C LYS A 16 3.98 -8.49 -21.11
N VAL A 17 3.26 -8.62 -19.99
CA VAL A 17 1.92 -8.04 -19.81
C VAL A 17 1.94 -6.51 -19.80
N ARG A 18 3.00 -5.88 -19.27
CA ARG A 18 3.18 -4.42 -19.35
C ARG A 18 3.29 -3.92 -20.79
N GLN A 19 4.02 -4.66 -21.63
CA GLN A 19 4.28 -4.29 -23.04
C GLN A 19 3.15 -4.74 -23.97
N ASP A 20 2.41 -5.77 -23.59
CA ASP A 20 1.25 -6.29 -24.29
C ASP A 20 0.16 -6.67 -23.29
N PRO A 21 -0.70 -5.71 -22.88
CA PRO A 21 -1.81 -5.98 -21.97
C PRO A 21 -2.81 -7.02 -22.53
N SER A 22 -2.86 -7.20 -23.86
CA SER A 22 -3.77 -8.13 -24.51
C SER A 22 -3.39 -9.60 -24.29
N LEU A 23 -2.13 -9.87 -23.90
CA LEU A 23 -1.59 -11.20 -23.63
C LEU A 23 -2.43 -12.01 -22.63
N MET A 24 -3.04 -11.34 -21.65
CA MET A 24 -3.83 -11.99 -20.61
C MET A 24 -5.29 -12.24 -21.01
N LEU A 25 -5.79 -11.64 -22.09
CA LEU A 25 -7.21 -11.72 -22.48
C LEU A 25 -7.68 -13.16 -22.69
N PRO A 26 -6.99 -14.02 -23.46
CA PRO A 26 -7.47 -15.39 -23.69
C PRO A 26 -7.59 -16.20 -22.39
N VAL A 27 -6.65 -16.00 -21.46
CA VAL A 27 -6.64 -16.70 -20.17
C VAL A 27 -7.79 -16.22 -19.28
N LEU A 28 -8.02 -14.91 -19.20
CA LEU A 28 -9.10 -14.33 -18.41
C LEU A 28 -10.49 -14.66 -18.99
N GLU A 29 -10.66 -14.58 -20.31
CA GLU A 29 -11.90 -14.95 -20.99
C GLU A 29 -12.22 -16.44 -20.80
N ASN A 30 -11.20 -17.30 -20.82
CA ASN A 30 -11.39 -18.71 -20.50
C ASN A 30 -11.72 -18.92 -19.01
N ARG A 31 -11.12 -18.14 -18.11
CA ARG A 31 -11.36 -18.21 -16.66
C ARG A 31 -12.81 -17.93 -16.29
N LEU A 32 -13.51 -17.05 -17.03
CA LEU A 32 -14.94 -16.75 -16.82
C LEU A 32 -15.83 -18.01 -16.90
N LYS A 33 -15.49 -18.99 -17.73
CA LYS A 33 -16.27 -20.23 -17.91
C LYS A 33 -16.31 -21.12 -16.68
N TYR A 34 -15.38 -20.91 -15.74
CA TYR A 34 -15.22 -21.73 -14.54
C TYR A 34 -15.86 -21.11 -13.30
N PHE A 35 -16.54 -19.98 -13.41
CA PHE A 35 -17.28 -19.41 -12.30
C PHE A 35 -18.67 -20.06 -12.16
N LYS A 36 -19.02 -20.37 -10.91
CA LYS A 36 -20.39 -20.62 -10.46
C LYS A 36 -20.65 -19.69 -9.30
N ASP A 37 -21.50 -18.68 -9.50
CA ASP A 37 -21.69 -17.57 -8.58
C ASP A 37 -20.35 -16.89 -8.24
N LYS A 38 -19.95 -16.89 -6.96
CA LYS A 38 -18.67 -16.37 -6.47
C LYS A 38 -17.60 -17.44 -6.27
N ILE A 39 -17.81 -18.64 -6.80
CA ILE A 39 -16.89 -19.77 -6.65
C ILE A 39 -16.20 -20.05 -7.99
N LEU A 40 -14.88 -20.09 -7.97
CA LEU A 40 -14.05 -20.42 -9.14
C LEU A 40 -13.65 -21.91 -9.11
N HIS A 41 -14.01 -22.65 -10.16
CA HIS A 41 -13.80 -24.08 -10.32
C HIS A 41 -12.79 -24.39 -11.45
N LEU A 42 -11.52 -24.05 -11.26
CA LEU A 42 -10.49 -24.35 -12.25
C LEU A 42 -10.19 -25.86 -12.31
N PRO A 43 -9.96 -26.44 -13.50
CA PRO A 43 -9.59 -27.83 -13.64
C PRO A 43 -8.30 -28.15 -12.89
N GLY A 44 -8.30 -29.25 -12.12
CA GLY A 44 -7.11 -29.70 -11.38
C GLY A 44 -6.78 -28.90 -10.12
N THR A 45 -7.60 -27.93 -9.71
CA THR A 45 -7.41 -27.18 -8.47
C THR A 45 -8.59 -27.33 -7.51
N GLN A 46 -8.40 -26.97 -6.24
CA GLN A 46 -9.52 -26.79 -5.33
C GLN A 46 -10.36 -25.58 -5.74
N ALA A 47 -11.67 -25.69 -5.57
CA ALA A 47 -12.59 -24.58 -5.78
C ALA A 47 -12.26 -23.44 -4.82
N THR A 48 -12.25 -22.21 -5.32
CA THR A 48 -11.85 -21.02 -4.56
C THR A 48 -13.02 -20.06 -4.42
N ASN A 49 -13.32 -19.63 -3.19
CA ASN A 49 -14.24 -18.53 -2.94
C ASN A 49 -13.59 -17.20 -3.32
N THR A 50 -14.27 -16.42 -4.15
CA THR A 50 -13.89 -15.06 -4.54
C THR A 50 -14.78 -14.04 -3.83
N LYS A 51 -14.35 -12.79 -3.76
CA LYS A 51 -15.10 -11.70 -3.11
C LYS A 51 -16.15 -11.13 -4.05
N GLU A 52 -15.79 -10.93 -5.31
CA GLU A 52 -16.64 -10.27 -6.31
C GLU A 52 -17.19 -11.25 -7.34
N GLY A 53 -16.49 -12.35 -7.60
CA GLY A 53 -16.90 -13.34 -8.61
C GLY A 53 -16.43 -12.95 -10.01
N ALA A 54 -17.15 -13.46 -11.01
CA ALA A 54 -16.84 -13.25 -12.43
C ALA A 54 -16.81 -11.77 -12.85
N SER A 55 -17.50 -10.89 -12.12
CA SER A 55 -17.53 -9.45 -12.40
C SER A 55 -16.15 -8.79 -12.32
N SER A 56 -15.30 -9.17 -11.35
CA SER A 56 -13.93 -8.66 -11.23
C SER A 56 -13.06 -9.06 -12.43
N VAL A 57 -13.24 -10.29 -12.93
CA VAL A 57 -12.53 -10.80 -14.10
C VAL A 57 -13.00 -10.10 -15.37
N GLN A 58 -14.31 -9.90 -15.53
CA GLN A 58 -14.88 -9.16 -16.66
C GLN A 58 -14.41 -7.70 -16.66
N GLU A 59 -14.39 -7.05 -15.51
CA GLU A 59 -13.87 -5.69 -15.34
C GLU A 59 -12.39 -5.60 -15.72
N CYS A 60 -11.58 -6.57 -15.29
CA CYS A 60 -10.18 -6.66 -15.69
C CYS A 60 -10.01 -6.81 -17.21
N ILE A 61 -10.82 -7.65 -17.87
CA ILE A 61 -10.83 -7.80 -19.34
C ILE A 61 -11.13 -6.46 -20.01
N ASP A 62 -12.15 -5.75 -19.55
CA ASP A 62 -12.57 -4.47 -20.12
C ASP A 62 -11.50 -3.38 -19.93
N PHE A 63 -10.79 -3.41 -18.79
CA PHE A 63 -9.62 -2.56 -18.54
C PHE A 63 -8.48 -2.89 -19.52
N LEU A 64 -8.08 -4.16 -19.63
CA LEU A 64 -6.93 -4.57 -20.45
C LEU A 64 -7.14 -4.31 -21.94
N LYS A 65 -8.38 -4.38 -22.43
CA LYS A 65 -8.74 -3.99 -23.81
C LYS A 65 -8.46 -2.51 -24.11
N LYS A 66 -8.43 -1.65 -23.10
CA LYS A 66 -8.20 -0.20 -23.21
C LYS A 66 -6.81 0.22 -22.74
N GLN A 67 -6.15 -0.61 -21.95
CA GLN A 67 -4.84 -0.32 -21.39
C GLN A 67 -3.79 -0.20 -22.50
N LYS A 68 -3.09 0.93 -22.52
CA LYS A 68 -1.97 1.13 -23.42
C LYS A 68 -0.73 0.40 -22.89
N PRO A 69 0.12 -0.17 -23.76
CA PRO A 69 1.43 -0.64 -23.38
C PRO A 69 2.24 0.39 -22.58
N VAL A 70 2.94 -0.06 -21.56
CA VAL A 70 3.89 0.73 -20.78
C VAL A 70 5.27 0.08 -20.81
N GLY A 71 6.31 0.89 -20.60
CA GLY A 71 7.69 0.40 -20.68
C GLY A 71 7.97 -0.75 -19.70
N PRO A 72 8.88 -1.68 -20.06
CA PRO A 72 9.30 -2.75 -19.17
C PRO A 72 10.02 -2.17 -17.95
N LEU A 73 10.00 -2.94 -16.86
CA LEU A 73 10.79 -2.68 -15.67
C LEU A 73 12.13 -3.39 -15.77
N THR A 74 13.16 -2.74 -15.22
CA THR A 74 14.46 -3.34 -14.98
C THR A 74 14.48 -3.99 -13.60
N TYR A 75 15.22 -5.09 -13.48
CA TYR A 75 15.39 -5.75 -12.19
C TYR A 75 16.36 -4.96 -11.32
N ASP A 76 16.05 -4.79 -10.03
CA ASP A 76 16.92 -4.14 -9.06
C ASP A 76 17.13 -5.00 -7.81
N LYS A 77 18.40 -5.23 -7.47
CA LYS A 77 18.78 -6.10 -6.35
C LYS A 77 18.45 -5.50 -4.98
N GLY A 78 18.56 -4.19 -4.79
CA GLY A 78 18.23 -3.59 -3.49
C GLY A 78 16.72 -3.57 -3.24
N LEU A 79 15.92 -3.43 -4.30
CA LEU A 79 14.47 -3.65 -4.19
C LEU A 79 14.13 -5.13 -3.92
N GLU A 80 14.88 -6.09 -4.47
CA GLU A 80 14.71 -7.51 -4.12
C GLU A 80 15.01 -7.74 -2.63
N GLU A 81 16.06 -7.13 -2.10
CA GLU A 81 16.41 -7.22 -0.68
C GLU A 81 15.29 -6.65 0.22
N ALA A 82 14.66 -5.54 -0.18
CA ALA A 82 13.49 -4.99 0.51
C ALA A 82 12.26 -5.92 0.44
N ALA A 83 11.99 -6.48 -0.74
CA ALA A 83 10.89 -7.44 -0.94
C ALA A 83 11.12 -8.73 -0.14
N ARG A 84 12.38 -9.18 -0.03
CA ARG A 84 12.76 -10.34 0.80
C ARG A 84 12.48 -10.08 2.27
N ASP A 85 12.93 -8.93 2.79
CA ASP A 85 12.69 -8.57 4.20
C ASP A 85 11.20 -8.68 4.54
N HIS A 86 10.33 -8.19 3.66
CA HIS A 86 8.88 -8.25 3.89
C HIS A 86 8.29 -9.64 3.67
N ALA A 87 8.67 -10.33 2.60
CA ALA A 87 8.13 -11.66 2.29
C ALA A 87 8.45 -12.66 3.41
N GLU A 88 9.67 -12.64 3.94
CA GLU A 88 10.09 -13.50 5.05
C GLU A 88 9.39 -13.12 6.37
N ASP A 89 9.21 -11.83 6.63
CA ASP A 89 8.50 -11.34 7.81
C ASP A 89 7.01 -11.75 7.79
N LEU A 90 6.30 -11.44 6.70
CA LEU A 90 4.91 -11.86 6.49
C LEU A 90 4.79 -13.38 6.60
N GLY A 91 5.69 -14.09 5.92
CA GLY A 91 5.68 -15.53 5.85
C GLY A 91 5.87 -16.21 7.20
N THR A 92 6.85 -15.74 7.96
CA THR A 92 7.22 -16.26 9.28
C THR A 92 6.19 -15.89 10.34
N ASN A 93 5.61 -14.70 10.29
CA ASN A 93 4.64 -14.25 11.29
C ASN A 93 3.19 -14.58 10.91
N GLY A 94 2.96 -15.08 9.69
CA GLY A 94 1.61 -15.38 9.19
C GLY A 94 0.77 -14.11 8.98
N LEU A 95 1.43 -12.98 8.74
CA LEU A 95 0.82 -11.66 8.62
C LEU A 95 0.37 -11.38 7.18
N THR A 96 -0.52 -10.41 7.02
CA THR A 96 -0.96 -9.90 5.72
C THR A 96 -0.90 -8.38 5.71
N GLY A 97 -0.69 -7.80 4.53
CA GLY A 97 -0.69 -6.36 4.33
C GLY A 97 0.72 -5.77 4.18
N HIS A 98 0.78 -4.45 4.15
CA HIS A 98 1.99 -3.69 3.81
C HIS A 98 2.86 -3.31 5.03
N GLU A 99 2.32 -3.47 6.24
CA GLU A 99 3.03 -3.20 7.49
C GLU A 99 3.74 -4.46 7.98
N GLY A 100 5.02 -4.34 8.32
CA GLY A 100 5.80 -5.44 8.90
C GLY A 100 5.47 -5.67 10.38
N SER A 101 5.90 -6.79 10.93
CA SER A 101 5.73 -7.13 12.35
C SER A 101 6.41 -6.14 13.30
N ASP A 102 7.40 -5.39 12.80
CA ASP A 102 8.11 -4.31 13.47
C ASP A 102 7.50 -2.91 13.23
N HIS A 103 6.28 -2.85 12.66
CA HIS A 103 5.61 -1.65 12.18
C HIS A 103 6.35 -0.90 11.06
N SER A 104 7.32 -1.55 10.39
CA SER A 104 7.94 -0.96 9.22
C SER A 104 6.94 -0.83 8.07
N THR A 105 7.00 0.32 7.42
CA THR A 105 6.31 0.60 6.16
C THR A 105 7.16 0.15 4.99
N THR A 106 6.54 -0.06 3.82
CA THR A 106 7.23 -0.29 2.53
C THR A 106 8.37 0.70 2.31
N LYS A 107 8.12 1.99 2.54
CA LYS A 107 9.13 3.05 2.41
C LYS A 107 10.36 2.78 3.29
N GLN A 108 10.15 2.44 4.56
CA GLN A 108 11.25 2.18 5.48
C GLN A 108 12.05 0.96 5.06
N ARG A 109 11.40 -0.11 4.58
CA ARG A 109 12.10 -1.31 4.10
C ARG A 109 12.93 -1.02 2.84
N ILE A 110 12.37 -0.32 1.86
CA ILE A 110 13.11 0.11 0.65
C ILE A 110 14.29 1.03 1.03
N GLU A 111 14.10 1.96 1.95
CA GLU A 111 15.17 2.88 2.40
C GLU A 111 16.28 2.20 3.23
N ARG A 112 16.11 0.95 3.70
CA ARG A 112 17.20 0.17 4.33
C ARG A 112 18.28 -0.24 3.33
N HIS A 113 17.91 -0.41 2.06
CA HIS A 113 18.77 -0.98 1.01
C HIS A 113 19.24 0.05 -0.01
N GLY A 114 18.78 1.30 0.08
CA GLY A 114 19.20 2.37 -0.83
C GLY A 114 18.28 3.59 -0.84
N SER A 115 18.38 4.38 -1.91
CA SER A 115 17.60 5.60 -2.10
C SER A 115 16.81 5.58 -3.40
N TRP A 116 15.55 5.99 -3.33
CA TRP A 116 14.65 6.13 -4.48
C TRP A 116 14.41 7.58 -4.89
N LYS A 117 15.12 8.53 -4.26
CA LYS A 117 14.85 9.96 -4.43
C LYS A 117 15.70 10.60 -5.53
N PRO A 118 15.13 11.53 -6.31
CA PRO A 118 13.69 11.83 -6.42
C PRO A 118 12.95 10.71 -7.15
N GLY A 119 11.69 10.45 -6.80
CA GLY A 119 10.91 9.40 -7.46
C GLY A 119 9.62 9.05 -6.73
N THR A 120 9.04 7.90 -7.07
CA THR A 120 7.97 7.24 -6.32
C THR A 120 8.30 5.76 -6.16
N ILE A 121 7.65 5.12 -5.19
CA ILE A 121 7.75 3.70 -4.87
C ILE A 121 6.35 3.10 -4.70
N GLY A 122 6.24 1.79 -4.85
CA GLY A 122 4.99 1.04 -4.62
C GLY A 122 5.29 -0.40 -4.24
N GLU A 123 4.29 -1.11 -3.72
CA GLU A 123 4.41 -2.52 -3.33
C GLU A 123 3.18 -3.30 -3.77
N ASN A 124 3.40 -4.50 -4.32
CA ASN A 124 2.35 -5.49 -4.53
C ASN A 124 2.66 -6.75 -3.74
N ILE A 125 1.61 -7.43 -3.25
CA ILE A 125 1.77 -8.67 -2.47
C ILE A 125 0.77 -9.70 -2.97
N SER A 126 1.27 -10.87 -3.39
CA SER A 126 0.48 -12.02 -3.81
C SER A 126 0.57 -13.12 -2.76
N PHE A 127 -0.56 -13.77 -2.46
CA PHE A 127 -0.64 -14.85 -1.48
C PHE A 127 -1.18 -16.13 -2.12
N GLY A 128 -0.54 -17.26 -1.78
CA GLY A 128 -0.99 -18.62 -2.06
C GLY A 128 -0.95 -19.07 -3.51
N LYS A 129 -0.36 -18.27 -4.41
CA LYS A 129 -0.20 -18.63 -5.82
C LYS A 129 1.11 -19.35 -6.06
N GLN A 130 1.07 -20.34 -6.96
CA GLN A 130 2.21 -21.24 -7.20
C GLN A 130 2.85 -21.06 -8.58
N THR A 131 2.17 -20.37 -9.49
CA THR A 131 2.63 -20.15 -10.86
C THR A 131 2.72 -18.65 -11.12
N ALA A 132 3.62 -18.25 -12.02
CA ALA A 132 3.73 -16.85 -12.42
C ALA A 132 2.42 -16.31 -13.01
N GLU A 133 1.72 -17.12 -13.80
CA GLU A 133 0.41 -16.77 -14.36
C GLU A 133 -0.62 -16.49 -13.26
N ASP A 134 -0.73 -17.34 -12.24
CA ASP A 134 -1.69 -17.11 -11.17
C ASP A 134 -1.35 -15.92 -10.27
N VAL A 135 -0.06 -15.65 -10.03
CA VAL A 135 0.41 -14.45 -9.33
C VAL A 135 -0.03 -13.20 -10.11
N VAL A 136 0.28 -13.16 -11.41
CA VAL A 136 -0.06 -12.02 -12.27
C VAL A 136 -1.58 -11.85 -12.36
N ILE A 137 -2.35 -12.93 -12.57
CA ILE A 137 -3.82 -12.86 -12.61
C ILE A 137 -4.38 -12.34 -11.28
N GLN A 138 -3.87 -12.82 -10.14
CA GLN A 138 -4.33 -12.34 -8.83
C GLN A 138 -4.16 -10.83 -8.70
N LEU A 139 -3.01 -10.29 -9.11
CA LEU A 139 -2.69 -8.86 -8.97
C LEU A 139 -3.42 -7.97 -9.98
N ILE A 140 -3.67 -8.43 -11.21
CA ILE A 140 -4.38 -7.61 -12.22
C ILE A 140 -5.91 -7.71 -12.08
N VAL A 141 -6.46 -8.85 -11.66
CA VAL A 141 -7.90 -8.95 -11.37
C VAL A 141 -8.21 -8.21 -10.07
N ASP A 142 -7.33 -8.38 -9.07
CA ASP A 142 -7.38 -7.67 -7.80
C ASP A 142 -8.73 -7.81 -7.06
N ASP A 143 -9.26 -9.04 -7.07
CA ASP A 143 -10.55 -9.41 -6.47
C ASP A 143 -10.60 -9.06 -4.97
N GLY A 144 -11.64 -8.32 -4.58
CA GLY A 144 -11.83 -7.82 -3.22
C GLY A 144 -11.14 -6.48 -2.93
N VAL A 145 -10.44 -5.89 -3.89
CA VAL A 145 -9.76 -4.60 -3.74
C VAL A 145 -10.41 -3.55 -4.67
N PRO A 146 -11.34 -2.72 -4.14
CA PRO A 146 -12.09 -1.77 -4.97
C PRO A 146 -11.22 -0.78 -5.75
N SER A 147 -10.06 -0.41 -5.21
CA SER A 147 -9.13 0.52 -5.86
C SER A 147 -8.36 -0.09 -7.02
N ARG A 148 -8.34 -1.42 -7.15
CA ARG A 148 -7.49 -2.14 -8.11
C ARG A 148 -6.03 -1.68 -8.03
N GLY A 149 -5.57 -1.40 -6.80
CA GLY A 149 -4.26 -0.78 -6.55
C GLY A 149 -3.11 -1.61 -7.07
N HIS A 150 -3.21 -2.94 -7.00
CA HIS A 150 -2.18 -3.83 -7.49
C HIS A 150 -2.06 -3.79 -9.02
N ARG A 151 -3.20 -3.77 -9.72
CA ARG A 151 -3.26 -3.58 -11.17
C ARG A 151 -2.71 -2.21 -11.58
N SER A 152 -3.05 -1.17 -10.82
CA SER A 152 -2.56 0.19 -11.07
C SER A 152 -1.04 0.26 -10.96
N ASN A 153 -0.43 -0.34 -9.92
CA ASN A 153 1.02 -0.47 -9.81
C ASN A 153 1.64 -1.22 -11.00
N PHE A 154 0.98 -2.29 -11.44
CA PHE A 154 1.43 -3.11 -12.58
C PHE A 154 1.58 -2.30 -13.86
N PHE A 155 0.69 -1.34 -14.10
CA PHE A 155 0.66 -0.50 -15.31
C PHE A 155 1.12 0.94 -15.08
N GLU A 156 1.67 1.28 -13.92
CA GLU A 156 2.19 2.63 -13.63
C GLU A 156 3.41 2.92 -14.54
N PRO A 157 3.32 3.92 -15.46
CA PRO A 157 4.43 4.25 -16.35
C PRO A 157 5.63 4.86 -15.61
N ALA A 158 5.42 5.47 -14.44
CA ALA A 158 6.49 6.10 -13.68
C ALA A 158 7.46 5.09 -13.06
N TYR A 159 7.03 3.85 -12.78
CA TYR A 159 7.95 2.80 -12.31
C TYR A 159 8.87 2.34 -13.43
N LYS A 160 10.16 2.16 -13.11
CA LYS A 160 11.23 1.74 -14.02
C LYS A 160 12.04 0.57 -13.48
N GLN A 161 11.99 0.33 -12.17
CA GLN A 161 12.70 -0.73 -11.47
C GLN A 161 11.74 -1.53 -10.62
N VAL A 162 12.03 -2.82 -10.45
CA VAL A 162 11.31 -3.72 -9.56
C VAL A 162 12.27 -4.72 -8.91
N GLY A 163 12.01 -5.05 -7.66
CA GLY A 163 12.52 -6.24 -6.98
C GLY A 163 11.36 -7.17 -6.64
N ILE A 164 11.56 -8.48 -6.78
CA ILE A 164 10.51 -9.47 -6.52
C ILE A 164 11.10 -10.60 -5.69
N PHE A 165 10.45 -10.95 -4.59
CA PHE A 165 10.88 -12.06 -3.75
C PHE A 165 9.70 -12.92 -3.28
N GLY A 166 9.89 -14.23 -3.29
CA GLY A 166 8.91 -15.21 -2.82
C GLY A 166 9.40 -15.94 -1.58
N ALA A 167 8.50 -16.20 -0.62
CA ALA A 167 8.82 -16.92 0.61
C ALA A 167 7.69 -17.88 1.02
N PRO A 168 7.98 -18.91 1.86
CA PRO A 168 6.94 -19.69 2.53
C PRO A 168 6.08 -18.81 3.42
N HIS A 169 4.80 -19.12 3.54
CA HIS A 169 3.87 -18.40 4.41
C HIS A 169 3.04 -19.36 5.27
N LYS A 170 2.98 -19.14 6.58
CA LYS A 170 2.29 -20.05 7.53
C LYS A 170 0.82 -20.32 7.19
N ALA A 171 0.04 -19.28 6.87
CA ALA A 171 -1.39 -19.42 6.52
C ALA A 171 -1.63 -19.71 5.02
N PHE A 172 -1.04 -18.92 4.13
CA PHE A 172 -1.30 -18.99 2.67
C PHE A 172 -0.36 -19.91 1.90
N LYS A 173 0.54 -20.64 2.57
CA LYS A 173 1.63 -21.47 2.01
C LYS A 173 2.74 -20.69 1.32
N HIS A 174 2.39 -19.67 0.54
CA HIS A 174 3.32 -18.85 -0.23
C HIS A 174 2.95 -17.37 -0.15
N VAL A 175 3.96 -16.50 -0.18
CA VAL A 175 3.82 -15.06 -0.40
C VAL A 175 4.84 -14.62 -1.44
N VAL A 176 4.47 -13.69 -2.30
CA VAL A 176 5.35 -13.04 -3.28
C VAL A 176 5.19 -11.53 -3.13
N VAL A 177 6.27 -10.83 -2.83
CA VAL A 177 6.31 -9.37 -2.67
C VAL A 177 7.03 -8.76 -3.86
N PHE A 178 6.51 -7.63 -4.33
CA PHE A 178 7.07 -6.81 -5.39
C PHE A 178 7.29 -5.42 -4.83
N ASP A 179 8.50 -4.89 -4.95
CA ASP A 179 8.79 -3.49 -4.63
C ASP A 179 9.18 -2.75 -5.91
N PHE A 180 8.45 -1.68 -6.21
CA PHE A 180 8.63 -0.86 -7.40
C PHE A 180 9.30 0.46 -7.06
N ALA A 181 10.07 1.00 -8.01
CA ALA A 181 10.57 2.36 -7.94
C ALA A 181 10.64 3.03 -9.31
N SER A 182 10.46 4.35 -9.36
CA SER A 182 10.77 5.15 -10.55
C SER A 182 12.27 5.24 -10.82
N LYS A 183 13.05 5.26 -9.74
CA LYS A 183 14.49 5.21 -9.73
C LYS A 183 14.90 4.65 -8.36
N PHE A 184 15.88 3.77 -8.32
CA PHE A 184 16.47 3.24 -7.12
C PHE A 184 17.98 3.13 -7.32
N GLN A 185 18.72 3.52 -6.30
CA GLN A 185 20.16 3.40 -6.23
C GLN A 185 20.53 2.66 -4.95
N GLN A 186 21.09 1.47 -5.11
CA GLN A 186 21.57 0.66 -3.99
C GLN A 186 22.71 1.38 -3.27
N GLY A 187 22.69 1.38 -1.94
CA GLY A 187 23.66 2.08 -1.09
C GLY A 187 23.73 1.47 0.31
N GLY A 188 24.94 1.36 0.86
CA GLY A 188 25.22 0.62 2.09
C GLY A 188 24.80 1.33 3.38
N LYS A 189 24.07 0.59 4.23
CA LYS A 189 23.41 0.93 5.52
C LYS A 189 22.61 2.24 5.48
N PRO A 190 21.37 2.25 6.01
CA PRO A 190 20.65 3.51 6.13
C PRO A 190 21.51 4.47 6.94
N GLU A 191 21.82 5.64 6.38
CA GLU A 191 22.10 6.80 7.23
C GLU A 191 20.93 6.84 8.22
N GLN A 192 21.23 6.66 9.50
CA GLN A 192 20.27 7.03 10.53
C GLN A 192 19.85 8.45 10.19
N GLU A 193 18.56 8.66 9.88
CA GLU A 193 18.05 9.96 9.47
C GLU A 193 18.55 11.01 10.47
N GLY A 194 19.56 11.78 10.04
CA GLY A 194 20.12 12.84 10.86
C GLY A 194 19.00 13.85 11.12
N GLU A 195 18.91 14.31 12.36
CA GLU A 195 17.91 15.26 12.87
C GLU A 195 17.69 16.50 11.96
N LYS A 196 18.66 16.80 11.09
CA LYS A 196 18.63 17.87 10.08
C LYS A 196 17.70 17.59 8.89
N ASP A 197 17.52 16.34 8.46
CA ASP A 197 16.67 16.00 7.30
C ASP A 197 15.19 15.96 7.65
N LYS A 198 14.84 15.66 8.91
CA LYS A 198 13.48 15.85 9.45
C LYS A 198 13.06 17.31 9.38
N LYS A 199 13.97 18.24 9.73
CA LYS A 199 13.73 19.69 9.71
C LYS A 199 13.49 20.23 8.30
N LYS A 200 14.30 19.80 7.32
CA LYS A 200 14.12 20.19 5.90
C LYS A 200 12.81 19.68 5.29
N LYS A 201 12.33 18.51 5.72
CA LYS A 201 11.07 17.93 5.22
C LYS A 201 9.85 18.63 5.82
N GLN A 202 9.95 19.05 7.08
CA GLN A 202 8.94 19.86 7.77
C GLN A 202 8.80 21.26 7.13
N GLU A 203 9.90 21.93 6.83
CA GLU A 203 9.89 23.23 6.13
C GLU A 203 9.37 23.15 4.68
N LYS A 204 9.56 22.01 4.00
CA LYS A 204 9.07 21.81 2.62
C LYS A 204 7.58 21.48 2.57
N GLN A 205 7.05 20.80 3.60
CA GLN A 205 5.61 20.60 3.80
C GLN A 205 4.90 21.90 4.20
N GLU A 206 5.48 22.73 5.07
CA GLU A 206 4.93 24.04 5.43
C GLU A 206 4.84 25.00 4.23
N LYS A 207 5.78 24.92 3.27
CA LYS A 207 5.74 25.75 2.05
C LYS A 207 4.76 25.27 0.98
N GLN A 208 4.37 23.99 0.97
CA GLN A 208 3.38 23.47 0.01
C GLN A 208 1.93 23.70 0.44
N VAL A 209 1.66 23.91 1.73
CA VAL A 209 0.32 24.25 2.24
C VAL A 209 -0.12 25.67 1.84
N LEU A 210 0.80 26.52 1.39
CA LEU A 210 0.52 27.92 0.99
C LEU A 210 -0.02 28.10 -0.45
N LYS A 211 -0.32 27.04 -1.20
CA LYS A 211 -0.81 27.15 -2.60
C LYS A 211 -1.99 26.22 -2.92
N GLN A 212 -3.04 26.24 -2.09
CA GLN A 212 -4.37 25.80 -2.49
C GLN A 212 -5.39 26.30 -1.47
N LYS A 213 -5.98 27.47 -1.76
CA LYS A 213 -7.26 27.91 -1.23
C LYS A 213 -7.85 28.86 -2.25
N ASP A 214 -8.63 28.30 -3.16
CA ASP A 214 -9.81 28.96 -3.70
C ASP A 214 -10.92 27.91 -3.69
N ASP A 215 -12.09 28.39 -3.27
CA ASP A 215 -13.44 27.86 -3.44
C ASP A 215 -14.03 26.81 -2.47
N ASP A 216 -15.29 27.13 -2.16
CA ASP A 216 -16.41 26.34 -1.63
C ASP A 216 -16.61 26.22 -0.10
N ASP A 217 -17.25 27.27 0.42
CA ASP A 217 -18.60 27.29 1.01
C ASP A 217 -19.17 26.05 1.77
N ASP A 218 -19.62 26.41 2.98
CA ASP A 218 -20.90 26.13 3.62
C ASP A 218 -21.07 25.07 4.73
N ASP A 219 -21.67 25.61 5.79
CA ASP A 219 -22.54 25.04 6.81
C ASP A 219 -22.13 23.82 7.66
N ASN A 220 -21.99 24.04 8.98
CA ASN A 220 -23.13 23.87 9.90
C ASN A 220 -22.76 24.27 11.36
N LYS A 221 -23.64 25.01 12.01
CA LYS A 221 -23.57 25.47 13.42
C LYS A 221 -24.31 24.50 14.34
N ASP A 222 -23.65 24.01 15.38
CA ASP A 222 -24.11 23.92 16.79
C ASP A 222 -22.95 23.26 17.59
N GLY A 223 -22.57 23.55 18.83
CA GLY A 223 -23.09 24.37 19.90
C GLY A 223 -22.18 24.06 21.11
N GLY A 224 -21.37 25.03 21.52
CA GLY A 224 -20.42 24.89 22.64
C GLY A 224 -19.11 25.63 22.36
N LYS A 225 -19.08 26.95 22.62
CA LYS A 225 -17.82 27.73 22.54
C LYS A 225 -16.87 27.22 23.62
N GLU A 226 -15.91 26.40 23.21
CA GLU A 226 -14.84 25.92 24.06
C GLU A 226 -14.06 27.12 24.63
N LYS A 227 -13.92 27.21 25.97
CA LYS A 227 -13.26 28.36 26.61
C LYS A 227 -11.80 28.45 26.15
N LEU A 228 -11.44 29.62 25.63
CA LEU A 228 -10.05 29.98 25.33
C LEU A 228 -9.30 30.23 26.63
N ILE A 229 -8.06 29.73 26.71
CA ILE A 229 -7.14 30.09 27.79
C ILE A 229 -6.60 31.52 27.57
N PRO A 230 -6.15 32.23 28.62
CA PRO A 230 -5.55 33.55 28.47
C PRO A 230 -4.42 33.55 27.44
N GLY A 231 -4.49 34.46 26.47
CA GLY A 231 -3.51 34.58 25.38
C GLY A 231 -3.79 33.69 24.16
N ALA A 232 -4.85 32.86 24.15
CA ALA A 232 -5.25 32.07 22.99
C ALA A 232 -6.28 32.80 22.11
N LYS A 233 -6.03 32.81 20.80
CA LYS A 233 -6.97 33.33 19.77
C LYS A 233 -7.89 32.26 19.20
N LYS A 234 -7.48 31.00 19.26
CA LYS A 234 -8.24 29.85 18.72
C LYS A 234 -7.97 28.61 19.54
N VAL A 235 -8.96 27.72 19.62
CA VAL A 235 -8.80 26.36 20.14
C VAL A 235 -9.39 25.39 19.13
N GLN A 236 -8.70 24.28 18.88
CA GLN A 236 -9.18 23.13 18.12
C GLN A 236 -9.22 21.92 19.04
N LYS A 237 -10.36 21.25 19.13
CA LYS A 237 -10.52 20.02 19.90
C LYS A 237 -10.48 18.81 18.97
N LYS A 238 -9.76 17.78 19.39
CA LYS A 238 -9.74 16.45 18.77
C LYS A 238 -10.11 15.43 19.84
N VAL A 239 -11.03 14.53 19.54
CA VAL A 239 -11.42 13.44 20.44
C VAL A 239 -11.09 12.13 19.76
N LYS A 240 -10.43 11.23 20.49
CA LYS A 240 -10.10 9.88 20.06
C LYS A 240 -10.56 8.89 21.12
N THR A 241 -11.33 7.89 20.72
CA THR A 241 -11.74 6.80 21.61
C THR A 241 -10.89 5.57 21.33
N VAL A 242 -10.35 4.96 22.38
CA VAL A 242 -9.54 3.74 22.31
C VAL A 242 -10.13 2.72 23.29
N VAL A 243 -10.31 1.46 22.86
CA VAL A 243 -10.75 0.39 23.77
C VAL A 243 -9.51 -0.35 24.27
N LYS A 244 -9.28 -0.36 25.58
CA LYS A 244 -8.16 -1.08 26.22
C LYS A 244 -8.69 -1.89 27.40
N GLY A 245 -8.46 -3.20 27.39
CA GLY A 245 -8.90 -4.09 28.48
C GLY A 245 -10.42 -4.09 28.72
N GLY A 246 -11.23 -3.89 27.69
CA GLY A 246 -12.70 -3.85 27.80
C GLY A 246 -13.29 -2.53 28.30
N LYS A 247 -12.47 -1.49 28.54
CA LYS A 247 -12.92 -0.14 28.90
C LYS A 247 -12.71 0.83 27.74
N LYS A 248 -13.58 1.82 27.60
CA LYS A 248 -13.47 2.91 26.61
C LYS A 248 -12.64 4.04 27.22
N HIS A 249 -11.54 4.38 26.58
CA HIS A 249 -10.68 5.51 26.91
C HIS A 249 -10.96 6.64 25.90
N ILE A 250 -11.61 7.71 26.35
CA ILE A 250 -11.90 8.91 25.56
C ILE A 250 -10.80 9.92 25.82
N ILE A 251 -9.90 10.06 24.84
CA ILE A 251 -8.79 11.00 24.86
C ILE A 251 -9.23 12.27 24.14
N THR A 252 -9.23 13.40 24.84
CA THR A 252 -9.53 14.72 24.29
C THR A 252 -8.27 15.57 24.26
N THR A 253 -7.85 15.97 23.08
CA THR A 253 -6.75 16.91 22.85
C THR A 253 -7.30 18.27 22.45
N LYS A 254 -6.96 19.31 23.20
CA LYS A 254 -7.21 20.72 22.84
C LYS A 254 -5.91 21.36 22.41
N ILE A 255 -5.92 21.92 21.21
CA ILE A 255 -4.79 22.63 20.62
C ILE A 255 -5.16 24.11 20.57
N TYR A 256 -4.51 24.91 21.42
CA TYR A 256 -4.67 26.35 21.48
C TYR A 256 -3.67 27.01 20.56
N THR A 257 -4.14 27.92 19.70
CA THR A 257 -3.28 28.85 18.97
C THR A 257 -3.19 30.14 19.78
N MET A 258 -1.99 30.51 20.18
CA MET A 258 -1.70 31.70 20.97
C MET A 258 -1.61 32.94 20.08
N ASN A 259 -1.73 34.12 20.69
CA ASN A 259 -1.66 35.41 19.99
C ASN A 259 -0.30 35.63 19.32
N ASP A 260 0.79 35.14 19.94
CA ASP A 260 2.15 35.18 19.42
C ASP A 260 2.42 34.17 18.28
N GLY A 261 1.41 33.39 17.90
CA GLY A 261 1.51 32.38 16.84
C GLY A 261 1.99 31.01 17.31
N THR A 262 2.38 30.84 18.58
CA THR A 262 2.73 29.54 19.14
C THR A 262 1.50 28.67 19.37
N THR A 263 1.71 27.38 19.59
CA THR A 263 0.64 26.44 19.94
C THR A 263 0.87 25.84 21.32
N LYS A 264 -0.22 25.66 22.08
CA LYS A 264 -0.22 24.97 23.37
C LYS A 264 -1.22 23.83 23.33
N GLU A 265 -0.79 22.64 23.74
CA GLU A 265 -1.61 21.44 23.75
C GLU A 265 -2.02 21.06 25.18
N GLU A 266 -3.28 20.67 25.35
CA GLU A 266 -3.83 20.10 26.59
C GLU A 266 -4.52 18.78 26.26
N VAL A 267 -4.08 17.69 26.88
CA VAL A 267 -4.64 16.35 26.69
C VAL A 267 -5.32 15.90 27.98
N THR A 268 -6.59 15.50 27.87
CA THR A 268 -7.34 14.89 28.96
C THR A 268 -7.82 13.50 28.55
N GLU A 269 -7.88 12.58 29.50
CA GLU A 269 -8.35 11.21 29.28
C GLU A 269 -9.48 10.91 30.25
N LYS A 270 -10.61 10.40 29.72
CA LYS A 270 -11.74 9.91 30.50
C LYS A 270 -11.92 8.43 30.22
N VAL A 271 -11.97 7.62 31.27
CA VAL A 271 -12.23 6.18 31.16
C VAL A 271 -13.69 5.92 31.50
N GLU A 272 -14.39 5.22 30.61
CA GLU A 272 -15.78 4.79 30.77
C GLU A 272 -15.85 3.27 30.65
N ASP A 273 -16.68 2.64 31.47
CA ASP A 273 -17.00 1.22 31.30
C ASP A 273 -17.83 1.07 30.02
N ALA A 274 -17.51 0.06 29.20
CA ALA A 274 -17.93 -0.04 27.81
C ALA A 274 -19.42 -0.37 27.62
#